data_AF-A0A0V8HR82-F1
#
_entry.id   AF-A0A0V8HR82-F1
#
_cell.length_a   1.000
_cell.length_b   1.000
_cell.length_c   1.000
_cell.angle_alpha   90.00
_cell.angle_beta   90.00
_cell.angle_gamma   90.00
#
_symmetry.space_group_name_H-M   'P 1'
#
loop_
_entity.id
_entity.type
_entity.pdbx_description
1 polymer ?
#
loop_
_entity_poly.entity_id
_entity_poly.type
_entity_poly.pdbx_seq_one_letter_code
_entity_poly.pdbx_strand_id
1 'polypeptide(L)'
;MVNGAPVGDPFQPHLEWGLKASFVGYISSLADGRIEASNGVWQAGNSLVFPASPATDVPDNEVWFKGNVSFSGHGGMMKLELNEPRVENHGETITLTIDTANDRVAIAELTETTVSRAFGLIKTRFSAVLTEEGSKLFNGQYPAGQQLEDLEIVLRG
;
A
#
# COMPACT_ATOMS: atom_id res chain seq x y z
N MET A 1 -4.64 -24.40 9.43
CA MET A 1 -3.17 -24.32 9.59
C MET A 1 -2.60 -23.87 8.25
N VAL A 2 -2.23 -22.59 8.11
CA VAL A 2 -1.66 -22.07 6.86
C VAL A 2 -0.15 -22.32 6.85
N ASN A 3 0.30 -23.09 5.86
CA ASN A 3 1.70 -23.37 5.59
C ASN A 3 2.38 -22.12 5.01
N GLY A 4 3.39 -21.62 5.73
CA GLY A 4 4.64 -21.11 5.17
C GLY A 4 4.59 -20.04 4.07
N ALA A 5 3.96 -18.89 4.34
CA ALA A 5 4.42 -17.68 3.67
C ALA A 5 5.85 -17.38 4.16
N PRO A 6 6.83 -17.08 3.29
CA PRO A 6 8.13 -16.62 3.75
C PRO A 6 7.91 -15.36 4.59
N VAL A 7 8.40 -15.38 5.83
CA VAL A 7 8.53 -14.15 6.62
C VAL A 7 9.47 -13.25 5.82
N GLY A 8 8.95 -12.17 5.23
CA GLY A 8 9.80 -11.23 4.52
C GLY A 8 10.93 -10.75 5.42
N ASP A 9 12.13 -10.59 4.87
CA ASP A 9 13.28 -10.10 5.62
C ASP A 9 12.95 -8.69 6.14
N PRO A 10 12.84 -8.46 7.47
CA PRO A 10 12.49 -7.15 8.01
C PRO A 10 13.57 -6.08 7.75
N PHE A 11 14.78 -6.50 7.33
CA PHE A 11 15.87 -5.61 6.94
C PHE A 11 15.87 -5.29 5.43
N GLN A 12 14.96 -5.87 4.65
CA GLN A 12 14.79 -5.48 3.25
C GLN A 12 13.99 -4.18 3.15
N PRO A 13 14.31 -3.28 2.20
CA PRO A 13 13.48 -2.11 1.96
C PRO A 13 12.05 -2.48 1.55
N HIS A 14 11.03 -1.82 2.14
CA HIS A 14 9.62 -2.13 1.91
C HIS A 14 8.67 -0.99 2.31
N LEU A 15 7.44 -1.08 1.81
CA LEU A 15 6.26 -0.33 2.23
C LEU A 15 5.36 -1.26 3.04
N GLU A 16 4.99 -0.88 4.25
CA GLU A 16 4.00 -1.56 5.08
C GLU A 16 2.74 -0.70 5.19
N TRP A 17 1.59 -1.25 4.82
CA TRP A 17 0.32 -0.52 4.86
C TRP A 17 -0.90 -1.41 5.11
N GLY A 18 -1.77 -0.99 6.03
CA GLY A 18 -3.03 -1.67 6.35
C GLY A 18 -4.22 -1.29 5.47
N LEU A 19 -4.04 -0.35 4.53
CA LEU A 19 -5.09 0.25 3.71
C LEU A 19 -6.18 0.96 4.54
N LYS A 20 -7.12 0.19 5.09
CA LYS A 20 -8.21 0.65 5.95
C LYS A 20 -8.81 -0.54 6.70
N ALA A 21 -8.70 -0.57 8.03
CA ALA A 21 -9.13 -1.74 8.81
C ALA A 21 -10.62 -2.09 8.60
N SER A 22 -11.50 -1.09 8.47
CA SER A 22 -12.93 -1.31 8.19
C SER A 22 -13.20 -1.93 6.82
N PHE A 23 -12.42 -1.56 5.80
CA PHE A 23 -12.55 -2.15 4.47
C PHE A 23 -12.04 -3.61 4.46
N VAL A 24 -10.86 -3.84 5.02
CA VAL A 24 -10.29 -5.20 5.12
C VAL A 24 -11.21 -6.11 5.93
N GLY A 25 -11.70 -5.62 7.08
CA GLY A 25 -12.65 -6.35 7.92
C GLY A 25 -13.97 -6.64 7.22
N TYR A 26 -14.48 -5.70 6.42
CA TYR A 26 -15.65 -5.92 5.58
C TYR A 26 -15.43 -7.05 4.58
N ILE A 27 -14.35 -7.01 3.79
CA ILE A 27 -13.99 -8.07 2.83
C ILE A 27 -13.91 -9.41 3.55
N SER A 28 -13.18 -9.49 4.67
CA SER A 28 -13.03 -10.74 5.43
C SER A 28 -14.34 -11.28 6.02
N SER A 29 -15.37 -10.44 6.18
CA SER A 29 -16.68 -10.87 6.67
C SER A 29 -17.60 -11.45 5.60
N LEU A 30 -17.31 -11.19 4.31
CA LEU A 30 -18.10 -11.70 3.20
C LEU A 30 -17.84 -13.20 3.00
N ALA A 31 -18.91 -13.96 2.72
CA ALA A 31 -18.80 -15.40 2.46
C ALA A 31 -17.92 -15.72 1.23
N ASP A 32 -17.85 -14.80 0.28
CA ASP A 32 -17.04 -14.88 -0.94
C ASP A 32 -15.89 -13.87 -0.95
N GLY A 33 -15.60 -13.23 0.19
CA GLY A 33 -14.54 -12.25 0.32
C GLY A 33 -13.16 -12.87 0.12
N ARG A 34 -12.34 -12.23 -0.71
CA ARG A 34 -10.97 -12.68 -1.00
C ARG A 34 -9.98 -11.54 -0.93
N ILE A 35 -8.84 -11.83 -0.32
CA ILE A 35 -7.64 -10.98 -0.31
C ILE A 35 -6.51 -11.85 -0.84
N GLU A 36 -6.04 -11.54 -2.03
CA GLU A 36 -5.02 -12.33 -2.73
C GLU A 36 -3.79 -11.46 -2.96
N ALA A 37 -2.66 -11.91 -2.45
CA ALA A 37 -1.38 -11.21 -2.54
C ALA A 37 -0.42 -12.03 -3.42
N SER A 38 0.34 -11.34 -4.26
CA SER A 38 1.31 -11.96 -5.17
C SER A 38 2.55 -11.09 -5.37
N ASN A 39 3.50 -11.58 -6.17
CA ASN A 39 4.73 -10.85 -6.51
C ASN A 39 5.57 -10.42 -5.30
N GLY A 40 5.57 -11.27 -4.27
CA GLY A 40 6.42 -11.13 -3.09
C GLY A 40 5.82 -10.29 -1.97
N VAL A 41 4.54 -9.90 -2.05
CA VAL A 41 3.83 -9.28 -0.92
C VAL A 41 3.67 -10.31 0.20
N TRP A 42 3.90 -9.88 1.45
CA TRP A 42 3.62 -10.68 2.64
C TRP A 42 2.76 -9.90 3.63
N GLN A 43 2.23 -10.60 4.63
CA GLN A 43 1.44 -10.01 5.70
C GLN A 43 2.29 -9.80 6.95
N ALA A 44 2.18 -8.62 7.56
CA ALA A 44 2.76 -8.31 8.86
C ALA A 44 1.66 -7.78 9.79
N GLY A 45 1.17 -8.64 10.69
CA GLY A 45 -0.02 -8.33 11.49
C GLY A 45 -1.23 -8.02 10.60
N ASN A 46 -1.75 -6.79 10.69
CA ASN A 46 -2.89 -6.32 9.90
C ASN A 46 -2.47 -5.58 8.61
N SER A 47 -1.17 -5.46 8.37
CA SER A 47 -0.60 -4.74 7.24
C SER A 47 -0.19 -5.69 6.11
N LEU A 48 -0.27 -5.17 4.89
CA LEU A 48 0.34 -5.75 3.71
C LEU A 48 1.70 -5.10 3.51
N VAL A 49 2.70 -5.91 3.19
CA VAL A 49 4.07 -5.44 3.01
C VAL A 49 4.51 -5.65 1.58
N PHE A 50 4.83 -4.56 0.91
CA PHE A 50 5.28 -4.49 -0.48
C PHE A 50 6.80 -4.30 -0.49
N PRO A 51 7.58 -5.27 -0.99
CA PRO A 51 9.02 -5.11 -1.09
C PRO A 51 9.39 -4.02 -2.09
N ALA A 52 10.50 -3.32 -1.85
CA ALA A 52 11.04 -2.37 -2.82
C ALA A 52 11.29 -3.04 -4.18
N SER A 53 11.03 -2.28 -5.24
CA SER A 53 11.28 -2.70 -6.61
C SER A 53 12.79 -2.78 -6.86
N PRO A 54 13.28 -3.79 -7.60
CA PRO A 54 14.67 -3.87 -8.02
C PRO A 54 15.01 -2.95 -9.20
N ALA A 55 14.07 -2.10 -9.65
CA ALA A 55 14.29 -1.16 -10.75
C ALA A 55 15.47 -0.22 -10.43
N THR A 56 16.34 0.00 -11.41
CA THR A 56 17.57 0.79 -11.26
C THR A 56 17.40 2.25 -11.68
N ASP A 57 16.40 2.54 -12.53
CA ASP A 57 16.17 3.86 -13.11
C ASP A 57 14.97 4.54 -12.44
N VAL A 58 14.96 4.53 -11.10
CA VAL A 58 13.93 5.18 -10.29
C VAL A 58 14.33 6.65 -10.10
N PRO A 59 13.45 7.63 -10.39
CA PRO A 59 13.72 9.03 -10.10
C PRO A 59 14.06 9.29 -8.62
N ASP A 60 14.96 10.22 -8.33
CA ASP A 60 15.43 10.51 -6.96
C ASP A 60 14.31 10.95 -6.00
N ASN A 61 13.21 11.46 -6.53
CA ASN A 61 12.03 11.90 -5.78
C ASN A 61 10.96 10.81 -5.64
N GLU A 62 11.26 9.57 -6.04
CA GLU A 62 10.31 8.46 -6.00
C GLU A 62 10.88 7.22 -5.29
N VAL A 63 9.99 6.42 -4.74
CA VAL A 63 10.31 5.08 -4.22
C VAL A 63 9.30 4.09 -4.79
N TRP A 64 9.80 3.08 -5.50
CA TRP A 64 8.94 2.10 -6.15
C TRP A 64 8.91 0.80 -5.36
N PHE A 65 7.73 0.20 -5.26
CA PHE A 65 7.51 -1.09 -4.65
C PHE A 65 6.93 -2.05 -5.70
N LYS A 66 7.27 -3.33 -5.58
CA LYS A 66 6.64 -4.39 -6.37
C LYS A 66 5.56 -5.07 -5.53
N GLY A 67 4.70 -5.82 -6.21
CA GLY A 67 3.66 -6.59 -5.55
C GLY A 67 2.28 -6.20 -6.02
N ASN A 68 1.35 -7.16 -5.88
CA ASN A 68 -0.04 -6.97 -6.27
C ASN A 68 -0.92 -7.57 -5.19
N VAL A 69 -1.93 -6.80 -4.76
CA VAL A 69 -2.98 -7.27 -3.86
C VAL A 69 -4.34 -7.02 -4.48
N SER A 70 -5.15 -8.06 -4.58
CA SER A 70 -6.54 -8.00 -5.04
C SER A 70 -7.47 -8.22 -3.85
N PHE A 71 -8.37 -7.27 -3.61
CA PHE A 71 -9.51 -7.39 -2.71
C PHE A 71 -10.75 -7.61 -3.56
N SER A 72 -11.54 -8.65 -3.26
CA SER A 72 -12.79 -8.90 -3.98
C SER A 72 -13.90 -9.46 -3.11
N GLY A 73 -15.14 -9.27 -3.55
CA GLY A 73 -16.36 -9.81 -2.95
C GLY A 73 -17.59 -9.53 -3.82
N HIS A 74 -18.77 -9.98 -3.38
CA HIS A 74 -20.03 -9.83 -4.12
C HIS A 74 -19.98 -10.38 -5.54
N GLY A 75 -19.52 -11.62 -5.71
CA GLY A 75 -19.38 -12.26 -7.01
C GLY A 75 -18.35 -11.58 -7.93
N GLY A 76 -17.40 -10.83 -7.36
CA GLY A 76 -16.38 -10.09 -8.09
C GLY A 76 -16.81 -8.71 -8.59
N MET A 77 -18.06 -8.28 -8.31
CA MET A 77 -18.52 -6.93 -8.64
C MET A 77 -17.80 -5.85 -7.84
N MET A 78 -17.40 -6.19 -6.61
CA MET A 78 -16.52 -5.33 -5.83
C MET A 78 -15.09 -5.84 -6.00
N LYS A 79 -14.23 -4.98 -6.53
CA LYS A 79 -12.80 -5.27 -6.72
C LYS A 79 -11.97 -4.01 -6.49
N LEU A 80 -10.92 -4.13 -5.68
CA LEU A 80 -9.85 -3.14 -5.56
C LEU A 80 -8.52 -3.86 -5.76
N GLU A 81 -7.65 -3.29 -6.57
CA GLU A 81 -6.28 -3.79 -6.75
C GLU A 81 -5.29 -2.74 -6.27
N LEU A 82 -4.30 -3.18 -5.51
CA LEU A 82 -3.11 -2.40 -5.15
C LEU A 82 -1.93 -3.00 -5.92
N ASN A 83 -1.63 -2.41 -7.08
CA ASN A 83 -0.59 -2.90 -7.97
C ASN A 83 0.60 -1.95 -7.97
N GLU A 84 1.79 -2.52 -7.80
CA GLU A 84 3.09 -1.83 -7.94
C GLU A 84 3.09 -0.42 -7.34
N PRO A 85 2.89 -0.30 -6.01
CA PRO A 85 2.77 0.99 -5.37
C PRO A 85 4.01 1.85 -5.59
N ARG A 86 3.83 3.16 -5.75
CA ARG A 86 4.92 4.13 -5.79
C ARG A 86 4.63 5.26 -4.83
N VAL A 87 5.67 5.74 -4.18
CA VAL A 87 5.62 6.96 -3.39
C VAL A 87 6.35 8.02 -4.16
N GLU A 88 5.65 9.09 -4.51
CA GLU A 88 6.12 10.15 -5.38
C GLU A 88 6.11 11.47 -4.60
N ASN A 89 7.27 12.10 -4.51
CA ASN A 89 7.42 13.40 -3.86
C ASN A 89 7.42 14.51 -4.90
N HIS A 90 6.40 15.37 -4.84
CA HIS A 90 6.20 16.51 -5.74
C HIS A 90 6.65 17.85 -5.12
N GLY A 91 7.39 17.81 -4.01
CA GLY A 91 7.86 18.97 -3.26
C GLY A 91 6.88 19.40 -2.18
N GLU A 92 5.70 19.89 -2.57
CA GLU A 92 4.67 20.33 -1.61
C GLU A 92 3.78 19.18 -1.12
N THR A 93 3.65 18.13 -1.93
CA THR A 93 2.79 16.98 -1.66
C THR A 93 3.54 15.68 -1.92
N ILE A 94 3.26 14.67 -1.10
CA ILE A 94 3.72 13.29 -1.33
C ILE A 94 2.49 12.45 -1.64
N THR A 95 2.54 11.65 -2.70
CA THR A 95 1.41 10.78 -3.08
C THR A 95 1.82 9.32 -3.11
N LEU A 96 0.93 8.46 -2.60
CA LEU A 96 0.96 7.03 -2.89
C LEU A 96 0.14 6.78 -4.15
N THR A 97 0.78 6.23 -5.18
CA THR A 97 0.15 5.86 -6.44
C THR A 97 0.16 4.34 -6.63
N ILE A 98 -0.79 3.83 -7.42
CA ILE A 98 -0.90 2.42 -7.80
C ILE A 98 -1.22 2.31 -9.30
N ASP A 99 -0.81 1.20 -9.92
CA ASP A 99 -1.22 0.91 -11.29
C ASP A 99 -2.64 0.36 -11.37
N THR A 100 -3.38 0.85 -12.35
CA THR A 100 -4.67 0.34 -12.78
C THR A 100 -4.55 -0.18 -14.21
N ALA A 101 -5.64 -0.72 -14.77
CA ALA A 101 -5.64 -1.26 -16.12
C ALA A 101 -5.24 -0.25 -17.21
N ASN A 102 -5.49 1.05 -16.98
CA ASN A 102 -5.29 2.09 -17.99
C ASN A 102 -4.30 3.18 -17.56
N ASP A 103 -4.19 3.44 -16.26
CA ASP A 103 -3.46 4.59 -15.72
C ASP A 103 -2.80 4.26 -14.37
N ARG A 104 -1.86 5.10 -13.95
CA ARG A 104 -1.37 5.14 -12.57
C ARG A 104 -2.18 6.19 -11.80
N VAL A 105 -2.79 5.78 -10.70
CA VAL A 105 -3.73 6.60 -9.91
C VAL A 105 -3.12 6.93 -8.55
N ALA A 106 -3.12 8.20 -8.18
CA ALA A 106 -2.84 8.62 -6.81
C ALA A 106 -3.99 8.19 -5.89
N ILE A 107 -3.77 7.14 -5.10
CA ILE A 107 -4.78 6.60 -4.18
C ILE A 107 -4.81 7.40 -2.87
N ALA A 108 -3.66 7.88 -2.39
CA ALA A 108 -3.57 8.62 -1.15
C ALA A 108 -2.57 9.77 -1.24
N GLU A 109 -2.87 10.86 -0.53
CA GLU A 109 -1.90 11.90 -0.18
C GLU A 109 -1.30 11.55 1.17
N LEU A 110 0.02 11.72 1.29
CA LEU A 110 0.82 11.34 2.43
C LEU A 110 1.39 12.57 3.12
N THR A 111 1.33 12.59 4.44
CA THR A 111 2.06 13.57 5.27
C THR A 111 3.07 12.81 6.11
N GLU A 112 4.35 13.17 5.99
CA GLU A 112 5.40 12.60 6.83
C GLU A 112 5.15 13.00 8.30
N THR A 113 5.07 12.00 9.19
CA THR A 113 4.80 12.22 10.61
C THR A 113 6.00 11.96 11.48
N THR A 114 6.81 10.95 11.16
CA THR A 114 7.99 10.58 11.96
C THR A 114 9.05 9.90 11.12
N VAL A 115 10.31 10.27 11.35
CA VAL A 115 11.48 9.58 10.80
C VAL A 115 12.31 9.02 11.95
N SER A 116 12.72 7.77 11.84
CA SER A 116 13.67 7.15 12.77
C SER A 116 14.77 6.41 12.01
N ARG A 117 15.96 6.33 12.62
CA ARG A 117 17.12 5.68 12.03
C ARG A 117 17.71 4.70 13.02
N ALA A 118 17.86 3.45 12.62
CA ALA A 118 18.43 2.40 13.45
C ALA A 118 19.03 1.29 12.59
N PHE A 119 20.18 0.74 12.98
CA PHE A 119 20.79 -0.42 12.34
C PHE A 119 21.00 -0.29 10.82
N GLY A 120 21.32 0.91 10.32
CA GLY A 120 21.49 1.17 8.88
C GLY A 120 20.18 1.23 8.10
N LEU A 121 19.04 1.32 8.78
CA LEU A 121 17.71 1.51 8.20
C LEU A 121 17.18 2.90 8.54
N ILE A 122 16.44 3.48 7.59
CA ILE A 122 15.62 4.67 7.75
C ILE A 122 14.18 4.20 7.69
N LYS A 123 13.41 4.50 8.74
CA LYS A 123 11.98 4.24 8.82
C LYS A 123 11.23 5.55 8.81
N THR A 124 10.35 5.74 7.85
CA THR A 124 9.51 6.93 7.73
C THR A 124 8.05 6.52 7.85
N ARG A 125 7.33 7.14 8.78
CA ARG A 125 5.88 6.98 8.94
C ARG A 125 5.15 8.13 8.28
N PHE A 126 4.03 7.80 7.67
CA PHE A 126 3.16 8.75 7.00
C PHE A 126 1.71 8.55 7.47
N SER A 127 1.03 9.66 7.76
CA SER A 127 -0.43 9.63 7.73
C SER A 127 -0.89 9.67 6.27
N ALA A 128 -1.98 8.96 5.98
CA ALA A 128 -2.51 8.83 4.63
C ALA A 128 -3.98 9.26 4.58
N VAL A 129 -4.31 10.15 3.65
CA VAL A 129 -5.69 10.53 3.36
C VAL A 129 -6.05 10.18 1.92
N LEU A 130 -7.26 9.67 1.72
CA LEU A 130 -7.75 9.26 0.40
C LEU A 130 -7.88 10.48 -0.52
N THR A 131 -7.37 10.38 -1.74
CA THR A 131 -7.55 11.45 -2.75
C THR A 131 -8.95 11.37 -3.38
N GLU A 132 -9.30 12.36 -4.22
CA GLU A 132 -10.50 12.28 -5.07
C GLU A 132 -10.47 11.08 -6.03
N GLU A 133 -9.30 10.77 -6.59
CA GLU A 133 -9.14 9.65 -7.52
C GLU A 133 -9.14 8.30 -6.81
N GLY A 134 -8.52 8.24 -5.63
CA GLY A 134 -8.60 7.09 -4.74
C GLY A 134 -10.04 6.80 -4.32
N SER A 135 -10.84 7.82 -4.03
CA SER A 135 -12.27 7.67 -3.68
C SER A 135 -13.06 6.94 -4.78
N LYS A 136 -12.77 7.22 -6.05
CA LYS A 136 -13.43 6.55 -7.19
C LYS A 136 -13.12 5.06 -7.25
N LEU A 137 -11.93 4.63 -6.81
CA LEU A 137 -11.58 3.20 -6.71
C LEU A 137 -12.44 2.44 -5.69
N PHE A 138 -13.04 3.15 -4.73
CA PHE A 138 -14.00 2.61 -3.76
C PHE A 138 -15.44 2.90 -4.16
N ASN A 139 -15.72 3.20 -5.43
CA ASN A 139 -17.04 3.62 -5.94
C ASN A 139 -17.64 4.81 -5.15
N GLY A 140 -16.80 5.69 -4.60
CA GLY A 140 -17.23 6.84 -3.80
C GLY A 140 -17.71 6.49 -2.38
N GLN A 141 -17.57 5.24 -1.94
CA GLN A 141 -17.98 4.79 -0.59
C GLN A 141 -17.21 5.50 0.53
N TYR A 142 -15.97 5.91 0.24
CA TYR A 142 -15.14 6.72 1.12
C TYR A 142 -14.86 8.06 0.43
N PRO A 143 -15.19 9.21 1.06
CA PRO A 143 -14.97 10.51 0.44
C PRO A 143 -13.47 10.87 0.37
N ALA A 144 -13.12 11.80 -0.50
CA ALA A 144 -11.79 12.42 -0.49
C ALA A 144 -11.50 13.06 0.89
N GLY A 145 -10.25 13.03 1.31
CA GLY A 145 -9.82 13.43 2.65
C GLY A 145 -10.11 12.40 3.74
N GLN A 146 -10.76 11.27 3.41
CA GLN A 146 -10.99 10.19 4.37
C GLN A 146 -9.65 9.62 4.86
N GLN A 147 -9.46 9.61 6.17
CA GLN A 147 -8.31 8.97 6.80
C GLN A 147 -8.27 7.46 6.46
N LEU A 148 -7.09 7.03 6.03
CA LEU A 148 -6.67 5.64 5.81
C LEU A 148 -5.76 5.21 6.96
N GLU A 149 -5.35 3.94 7.00
CA GLU A 149 -4.30 3.54 7.94
C GLU A 149 -3.00 4.27 7.59
N ASP A 150 -2.25 4.64 8.63
CA ASP A 150 -0.88 5.11 8.46
C ASP A 150 -0.03 4.03 7.78
N LEU A 151 0.98 4.46 7.05
CA LEU A 151 1.94 3.57 6.40
C LEU A 151 3.36 3.83 6.90
N GLU A 152 4.19 2.79 6.84
CA GLU A 152 5.62 2.85 7.16
C GLU A 152 6.42 2.46 5.92
N ILE A 153 7.42 3.27 5.58
CA ILE A 153 8.43 2.93 4.56
C ILE A 153 9.75 2.69 5.27
N VAL A 154 10.36 1.55 4.98
CA VAL A 154 11.69 1.18 5.47
C VAL A 154 12.65 1.17 4.29
N LEU A 155 13.72 1.94 4.36
CA LEU A 155 14.80 1.99 3.38
C LEU A 155 16.16 1.74 4.04
N ARG A 156 17.17 1.41 3.26
CA ARG A 156 18.56 1.41 3.73
C ARG A 156 19.07 2.85 3.80
N GLY A 157 19.78 3.18 4.88
CA GLY A 157 20.38 4.50 5.12
C GLY A 157 21.87 4.56 4.82
#